data_AF-A0A0S2S7X4-F1
#
_entry.id   AF-A0A0S2S7X4-F1
#
_cell.length_a   1.000
_cell.length_b   1.000
_cell.length_c   1.000
_cell.angle_alpha   90.00
_cell.angle_beta   90.00
_cell.angle_gamma   90.00
#
_symmetry.space_group_name_H-M   'P 1'
#
loop_
_entity.id
_entity.type
_entity.pdbx_description
1 polymer ?
#
loop_
_entity_poly.entity_id
_entity_poly.type
_entity_poly.pdbx_seq_one_letter_code
_entity_poly.pdbx_strand_id
1 'polypeptide(L)'
;MTKSKYLEIDEVLNHLKLALDQQQPFSLIRIGDGENLILSQDTVWPMEKVLQERWAVKANLGQKGLFLPNTELRDAVAEAVRKADIAGILPYDDESIKAPSYMKRELTDQVFNHYGLSPALTCHACLNRYLAETPAFWDMLKNRRILLVTRTAAEVKPVLEAEPYQLHIPHTLAFHQYEQMDKTLQWIAAHKDDFDIALFSCGVNAVVLAQKTAELTGKVGIDFGKAINIVMFGKAN
;
A
#
# COMPACT_ATOMS: atom_id res chain seq x y z
N MET A 1 11.76 -22.11 -9.06
CA MET A 1 10.96 -20.92 -8.69
C MET A 1 9.84 -20.81 -9.70
N THR A 2 8.58 -20.86 -9.27
CA THR A 2 7.43 -20.59 -10.13
C THR A 2 7.49 -19.13 -10.56
N LYS A 3 7.48 -18.87 -11.87
CA LYS A 3 7.50 -17.51 -12.42
C LYS A 3 6.23 -16.79 -11.99
N SER A 4 6.36 -15.64 -11.32
CA SER A 4 5.22 -14.81 -10.93
C SER A 4 4.41 -14.40 -12.17
N LYS A 5 3.08 -14.42 -12.08
CA LYS A 5 2.20 -13.94 -13.15
C LYS A 5 2.02 -12.44 -13.00
N TYR A 6 2.42 -11.68 -14.00
CA TYR A 6 2.15 -10.25 -14.08
C TYR A 6 0.70 -10.01 -14.54
N LEU A 7 0.02 -9.06 -13.92
CA LEU A 7 -1.37 -8.68 -14.16
C LEU A 7 -1.44 -7.24 -14.67
N GLU A 8 -2.21 -7.05 -15.72
CA GLU A 8 -2.61 -5.72 -16.18
C GLU A 8 -3.71 -5.13 -15.29
N ILE A 9 -3.97 -3.82 -15.42
CA ILE A 9 -4.95 -3.11 -14.57
C ILE A 9 -6.33 -3.77 -14.55
N ASP A 10 -6.83 -4.20 -15.71
CA ASP A 10 -8.15 -4.84 -15.82
C ASP A 10 -8.18 -6.20 -15.11
N GLU A 11 -7.08 -6.96 -15.15
CA GLU A 11 -6.98 -8.22 -14.41
C GLU A 11 -6.98 -7.96 -12.90
N VAL A 12 -6.25 -6.93 -12.43
CA VAL A 12 -6.27 -6.56 -11.01
C VAL A 12 -7.66 -6.10 -10.57
N LEU A 13 -8.35 -5.29 -11.38
CA LEU A 13 -9.72 -4.88 -11.11
C LEU A 13 -10.69 -6.07 -11.05
N ASN A 14 -10.53 -7.06 -11.93
CA ASN A 14 -11.33 -8.28 -11.89
C ASN A 14 -11.09 -9.08 -10.60
N HIS A 15 -9.85 -9.22 -10.15
CA HIS A 15 -9.53 -9.86 -8.87
C HIS A 15 -10.13 -9.12 -7.68
N LEU A 16 -10.00 -7.78 -7.63
CA LEU A 16 -10.59 -6.95 -6.59
C LEU A 16 -12.12 -7.06 -6.57
N LYS A 17 -12.76 -6.95 -7.73
CA LYS A 17 -14.21 -7.06 -7.86
C LYS A 17 -14.70 -8.43 -7.40
N LEU A 18 -14.01 -9.51 -7.80
CA LEU A 18 -14.35 -10.87 -7.39
C LEU A 18 -14.25 -11.02 -5.87
N ALA A 19 -13.18 -10.53 -5.25
CA ALA A 19 -13.01 -10.59 -3.80
C ALA A 19 -14.11 -9.82 -3.06
N LEU A 20 -14.48 -8.63 -3.55
CA LEU A 20 -15.58 -7.83 -2.99
C LEU A 20 -16.94 -8.51 -3.13
N ASP A 21 -17.23 -9.06 -4.31
CA ASP A 21 -18.50 -9.73 -4.60
C ASP A 21 -18.65 -11.04 -3.81
N GLN A 22 -17.56 -11.77 -3.61
CA GLN A 22 -17.51 -13.02 -2.86
C GLN A 22 -17.18 -12.86 -1.37
N GLN A 23 -16.97 -11.62 -0.91
CA GLN A 23 -16.59 -11.28 0.46
C GLN A 23 -15.38 -12.10 0.96
N GLN A 24 -14.35 -12.22 0.12
CA GLN A 24 -13.12 -12.94 0.43
C GLN A 24 -12.01 -11.99 0.89
N PRO A 25 -11.13 -12.44 1.81
CA PRO A 25 -9.93 -11.69 2.14
C PRO A 25 -9.11 -11.45 0.88
N PHE A 26 -8.69 -10.20 0.67
CA PHE A 26 -7.84 -9.87 -0.45
C PHE A 26 -6.99 -8.63 -0.16
N SER A 27 -5.73 -8.67 -0.55
CA SER A 27 -4.77 -7.63 -0.28
C SER A 27 -3.98 -7.25 -1.55
N LEU A 28 -4.01 -5.96 -1.87
CA LEU A 28 -3.19 -5.35 -2.90
C LEU A 28 -2.17 -4.44 -2.22
N ILE A 29 -0.91 -4.85 -2.22
CA ILE A 29 0.22 -4.07 -1.68
C ILE A 29 1.10 -3.57 -2.82
N ARG A 30 2.01 -2.63 -2.55
CA ARG A 30 2.94 -2.10 -3.55
C ARG A 30 4.32 -1.91 -2.92
N ILE A 31 5.36 -2.19 -3.70
CA ILE A 31 6.76 -2.07 -3.30
C ILE A 31 7.43 -1.04 -4.20
N GLY A 32 7.72 0.13 -3.63
CA GLY A 32 8.51 1.19 -4.24
C GLY A 32 9.86 1.39 -3.56
N ASP A 33 10.45 2.56 -3.77
CA ASP A 33 11.75 2.95 -3.22
C ASP A 33 11.77 2.99 -1.69
N GLY A 34 10.68 3.44 -1.07
CA GLY A 34 10.55 3.48 0.38
C GLY A 34 10.47 2.09 1.01
N GLU A 35 9.63 1.22 0.46
CA GLU A 35 9.47 -0.15 0.95
C GLU A 35 10.77 -0.96 0.78
N ASN A 36 11.45 -0.81 -0.36
CA ASN A 36 12.77 -1.40 -0.59
C ASN A 36 13.79 -0.92 0.43
N LEU A 37 13.83 0.38 0.73
CA LEU A 37 14.77 0.93 1.72
C LEU A 37 14.48 0.37 3.12
N ILE A 38 13.20 0.27 3.50
CA ILE A 38 12.80 -0.35 4.77
C ILE A 38 13.27 -1.81 4.84
N LEU A 39 13.04 -2.60 3.79
CA LEU A 39 13.47 -4.00 3.71
C LEU A 39 15.00 -4.17 3.74
N SER A 40 15.76 -3.16 3.31
CA SER A 40 17.23 -3.22 3.21
C SER A 40 17.99 -3.04 4.53
N GLN A 41 17.31 -2.60 5.59
CA GLN A 41 17.87 -2.30 6.91
C GLN A 41 18.58 -3.51 7.55
N ASP A 42 19.91 -3.46 7.62
CA ASP A 42 20.79 -4.52 8.15
C ASP A 42 20.52 -5.90 7.51
N THR A 43 20.19 -5.90 6.22
CA THR A 43 19.99 -7.12 5.43
C THR A 43 20.90 -7.14 4.22
N VAL A 44 20.48 -6.51 3.14
CA VAL A 44 21.27 -6.38 1.92
C VAL A 44 22.16 -5.14 1.97
N TRP A 45 21.79 -4.14 2.78
CA TRP A 45 22.60 -2.95 3.05
C TRP A 45 22.89 -2.81 4.55
N PRO A 46 24.06 -2.27 4.94
CA PRO A 46 24.31 -1.89 6.32
C PRO A 46 23.42 -0.70 6.72
N MET A 47 22.99 -0.65 7.98
CA MET A 47 22.13 0.44 8.48
C MET A 47 22.67 1.84 8.20
N GLU A 48 23.99 2.04 8.33
CA GLU A 48 24.63 3.33 8.06
C GLU A 48 24.32 3.83 6.64
N LYS A 49 24.40 2.95 5.63
CA LYS A 49 24.05 3.27 4.24
C LYS A 49 22.57 3.62 4.13
N VAL A 50 21.70 2.86 4.77
CA VAL A 50 20.25 3.11 4.76
C VAL A 50 19.93 4.50 5.30
N LEU A 51 20.55 4.89 6.42
CA LEU A 51 20.30 6.17 7.08
C LEU A 51 20.82 7.38 6.29
N GLN A 52 21.79 7.18 5.39
CA GLN A 52 22.31 8.23 4.51
C GLN A 52 21.38 8.54 3.31
N GLU A 53 20.46 7.63 2.98
CA GLU A 53 19.57 7.84 1.85
C GLU A 53 18.62 9.01 2.07
N ARG A 54 18.40 9.81 1.01
CA ARG A 54 17.52 10.99 1.07
C ARG A 54 16.12 10.66 1.59
N TRP A 55 15.62 9.47 1.26
CA TRP A 55 14.32 9.01 1.75
C TRP A 55 14.34 8.81 3.27
N ALA A 56 15.38 8.19 3.83
CA ALA A 56 15.55 7.97 5.26
C ALA A 56 15.73 9.29 6.02
N VAL A 57 16.53 10.22 5.49
CA VAL A 57 16.67 11.57 6.05
C VAL A 57 15.30 12.25 6.18
N LYS A 58 14.45 12.17 5.14
CA LYS A 58 13.08 12.71 5.20
C LYS A 58 12.18 11.97 6.20
N ALA A 59 12.33 10.65 6.32
CA ALA A 59 11.61 9.87 7.33
C ALA A 59 11.96 10.38 8.74
N ASN A 60 13.26 10.60 9.01
CA ASN A 60 13.74 11.10 10.29
C ASN A 60 13.39 12.56 10.59
N LEU A 61 12.91 13.30 9.59
CA LEU A 61 12.26 14.61 9.76
C LEU A 61 10.72 14.51 9.94
N GLY A 62 10.18 13.29 10.13
CA GLY A 62 8.75 13.03 10.32
C GLY A 62 7.91 13.09 9.04
N GLN A 63 8.51 13.08 7.85
CA GLN A 63 7.79 13.32 6.59
C GLN A 63 7.30 12.04 5.89
N LYS A 64 7.56 10.86 6.46
CA LYS A 64 7.27 9.55 5.84
C LYS A 64 6.32 8.65 6.64
N GLY A 65 5.87 9.11 7.80
CA GLY A 65 4.98 8.34 8.67
C GLY A 65 5.67 7.22 9.44
N LEU A 66 6.99 7.33 9.61
CA LEU A 66 7.84 6.46 10.42
C LEU A 66 9.19 7.16 10.63
N PHE A 67 9.95 6.66 11.59
CA PHE A 67 11.37 6.97 11.82
C PHE A 67 12.25 5.75 11.49
N LEU A 68 13.53 5.97 11.23
CA LEU A 68 14.54 4.95 11.02
C LEU A 68 15.70 5.10 12.03
N PRO A 69 16.28 3.99 12.53
CA PRO A 69 15.99 2.59 12.16
C PRO A 69 14.63 2.09 12.68
N ASN A 70 14.01 1.18 11.94
CA ASN A 70 12.78 0.51 12.31
C ASN A 70 12.76 -0.92 11.73
N THR A 71 13.40 -1.83 12.45
CA THR A 71 13.50 -3.25 12.09
C THR A 71 12.19 -4.00 12.31
N GLU A 72 11.32 -3.53 13.21
CA GLU A 72 10.00 -4.11 13.40
C GLU A 72 9.12 -3.93 12.16
N LEU A 73 9.08 -2.70 11.63
CA LEU A 73 8.37 -2.41 10.38
C LEU A 73 9.00 -3.16 9.21
N ARG A 74 10.34 -3.29 9.17
CA ARG A 74 11.03 -4.11 8.15
C ARG A 74 10.49 -5.54 8.14
N ASP A 75 10.46 -6.18 9.30
CA ASP A 75 10.02 -7.58 9.41
C ASP A 75 8.52 -7.71 9.12
N ALA A 76 7.72 -6.73 9.54
CA ALA A 76 6.28 -6.67 9.21
C ALA A 76 6.02 -6.48 7.71
N VAL A 77 6.82 -5.66 7.01
CA VAL A 77 6.72 -5.49 5.55
C VAL A 77 7.11 -6.78 4.83
N ALA A 78 8.20 -7.44 5.24
CA ALA A 78 8.61 -8.71 4.64
C ALA A 78 7.52 -9.78 4.78
N GLU A 79 6.87 -9.85 5.94
CA GLU A 79 5.75 -10.76 6.18
C GLU A 79 4.49 -10.39 5.38
N ALA A 80 4.17 -9.10 5.29
CA ALA A 80 3.06 -8.64 4.48
C ALA A 80 3.27 -8.99 2.99
N VAL A 81 4.49 -8.83 2.46
CA VAL A 81 4.81 -9.24 1.07
C VAL A 81 4.64 -10.72 0.86
N ARG A 82 5.03 -11.54 1.84
CA ARG A 82 4.90 -13.01 1.75
C ARG A 82 3.44 -13.46 1.67
N LYS A 83 2.54 -12.73 2.33
CA LYS A 83 1.13 -13.10 2.48
C LYS A 83 0.18 -12.38 1.52
N ALA A 84 0.64 -11.33 0.84
CA ALA A 84 -0.23 -10.55 -0.02
C ALA A 84 -0.70 -11.32 -1.25
N ASP A 85 -1.93 -11.03 -1.68
CA ASP A 85 -2.54 -11.67 -2.86
C ASP A 85 -1.95 -11.12 -4.16
N ILE A 86 -1.74 -9.80 -4.22
CA ILE A 86 -1.04 -9.13 -5.31
C ILE A 86 0.00 -8.16 -4.73
N ALA A 87 1.22 -8.24 -5.26
CA ALA A 87 2.27 -7.26 -5.00
C ALA A 87 2.59 -6.42 -6.24
N GLY A 88 2.38 -5.10 -6.15
CA GLY A 88 2.87 -4.16 -7.14
C GLY A 88 4.38 -4.02 -7.05
N ILE A 89 5.09 -4.20 -8.17
CA ILE A 89 6.55 -4.11 -8.26
C ILE A 89 6.92 -3.16 -9.40
N LEU A 90 8.00 -2.39 -9.24
CA LEU A 90 8.53 -1.54 -10.31
C LEU A 90 9.18 -2.41 -11.40
N PRO A 91 9.01 -2.10 -12.68
CA PRO A 91 9.78 -2.74 -13.75
C PRO A 91 11.25 -2.32 -13.65
N TYR A 92 12.13 -3.05 -14.36
CA TYR A 92 13.44 -2.51 -14.69
C TYR A 92 13.26 -1.23 -15.52
N ASP A 93 14.22 -0.31 -15.40
CA ASP A 93 14.20 0.97 -16.13
C ASP A 93 12.94 1.81 -15.87
N ASP A 94 12.32 1.65 -14.69
CA ASP A 94 11.20 2.49 -14.27
C ASP A 94 11.56 3.98 -14.31
N GLU A 95 10.73 4.77 -14.97
CA GLU A 95 10.78 6.24 -14.95
C GLU A 95 9.56 6.86 -14.23
N SER A 96 8.65 6.02 -13.71
CA SER A 96 7.40 6.51 -13.11
C SER A 96 7.59 7.13 -11.72
N ILE A 97 8.69 6.80 -11.02
CA ILE A 97 9.03 7.41 -9.73
C ILE A 97 10.40 8.11 -9.73
N LYS A 98 10.49 9.23 -9.00
CA LYS A 98 11.70 10.05 -8.87
C LYS A 98 12.60 9.55 -7.73
N ALA A 99 13.06 8.30 -7.85
CA ALA A 99 14.07 7.70 -6.99
C ALA A 99 15.27 7.24 -7.83
N PRO A 100 16.49 7.14 -7.26
CA PRO A 100 17.62 6.55 -7.97
C PRO A 100 17.32 5.11 -8.42
N SER A 101 17.80 4.69 -9.59
CA SER A 101 17.54 3.35 -10.16
C SER A 101 17.90 2.24 -9.16
N TYR A 102 19.06 2.34 -8.50
CA TYR A 102 19.53 1.36 -7.53
C TYR A 102 18.62 1.14 -6.32
N MET A 103 17.62 2.01 -6.07
CA MET A 103 16.63 1.85 -5.00
C MET A 103 15.31 1.22 -5.49
N LYS A 104 15.19 0.95 -6.79
CA LYS A 104 13.97 0.44 -7.43
C LYS A 104 14.09 -1.07 -7.62
N ARG A 105 13.93 -1.56 -8.85
CA ARG A 105 13.82 -2.99 -9.14
C ARG A 105 15.05 -3.78 -8.70
N GLU A 106 16.26 -3.23 -8.87
CA GLU A 106 17.49 -3.89 -8.45
C GLU A 106 17.57 -4.11 -6.94
N LEU A 107 17.05 -3.17 -6.14
CA LEU A 107 16.96 -3.36 -4.69
C LEU A 107 15.82 -4.29 -4.31
N THR A 108 14.68 -4.23 -5.02
CA THR A 108 13.59 -5.20 -4.85
C THR A 108 14.10 -6.63 -5.03
N ASP A 109 14.87 -6.91 -6.09
CA ASP A 109 15.40 -8.25 -6.34
C ASP A 109 16.35 -8.70 -5.21
N GLN A 110 17.23 -7.80 -4.72
CA GLN A 110 18.13 -8.08 -3.60
C GLN A 110 17.36 -8.44 -2.33
N VAL A 111 16.40 -7.60 -1.92
CA VAL A 111 15.64 -7.84 -0.70
C VAL A 111 14.71 -9.05 -0.84
N PHE A 112 14.10 -9.26 -2.00
CA PHE A 112 13.26 -10.44 -2.24
C PHE A 112 14.08 -11.72 -2.17
N ASN A 113 15.29 -11.73 -2.75
CA ASN A 113 16.19 -12.86 -2.64
C ASN A 113 16.62 -13.13 -1.19
N HIS A 114 16.95 -12.08 -0.43
CA HIS A 114 17.32 -12.21 0.99
C HIS A 114 16.20 -12.85 1.83
N TYR A 115 14.96 -12.41 1.63
CA TYR A 115 13.80 -12.87 2.41
C TYR A 115 13.06 -14.09 1.81
N GLY A 116 13.51 -14.61 0.66
CA GLY A 116 12.83 -15.66 -0.08
C GLY A 116 11.42 -15.29 -0.55
N LEU A 117 11.20 -14.01 -0.90
CA LEU A 117 9.89 -13.49 -1.32
C LEU A 117 9.66 -13.78 -2.80
N SER A 118 8.49 -14.34 -3.10
CA SER A 118 8.08 -14.66 -4.47
C SER A 118 6.56 -14.54 -4.63
N PRO A 119 6.00 -13.31 -4.66
CA PRO A 119 4.57 -13.10 -4.83
C PRO A 119 4.04 -13.82 -6.08
N ALA A 120 2.95 -14.58 -5.94
CA ALA A 120 2.41 -15.38 -7.03
C ALA A 120 1.85 -14.50 -8.17
N LEU A 121 1.22 -13.39 -7.79
CA LEU A 121 0.66 -12.40 -8.70
C LEU A 121 1.35 -11.06 -8.46
N THR A 122 1.74 -10.40 -9.55
CA THR A 122 2.36 -9.08 -9.50
C THR A 122 1.68 -8.12 -10.45
N CYS A 123 1.82 -6.82 -10.21
CA CYS A 123 1.37 -5.76 -11.11
C CYS A 123 2.36 -4.59 -11.06
N HIS A 124 2.07 -3.49 -11.75
CA HIS A 124 2.90 -2.28 -11.64
C HIS A 124 2.79 -1.64 -10.24
N ALA A 125 3.90 -1.24 -9.60
CA ALA A 125 3.88 -0.60 -8.28
C ALA A 125 3.17 0.77 -8.24
N CYS A 126 3.04 1.45 -9.39
CA CYS A 126 2.25 2.68 -9.54
C CYS A 126 0.78 2.44 -9.92
N LEU A 127 0.28 1.20 -9.81
CA LEU A 127 -1.11 0.86 -10.15
C LEU A 127 -2.13 1.78 -9.48
N ASN A 128 -1.90 2.19 -8.24
CA ASN A 128 -2.77 3.12 -7.53
C ASN A 128 -3.01 4.45 -8.26
N ARG A 129 -2.02 4.95 -9.01
CA ARG A 129 -2.18 6.17 -9.80
C ARG A 129 -3.14 5.96 -10.96
N TYR A 130 -3.01 4.82 -11.64
CA TYR A 130 -3.90 4.43 -12.72
C TYR A 130 -5.32 4.13 -12.20
N LEU A 131 -5.45 3.46 -11.05
CA LEU A 131 -6.74 3.21 -10.41
C LEU A 131 -7.49 4.52 -10.10
N ALA A 132 -6.78 5.55 -9.64
CA ALA A 132 -7.38 6.86 -9.35
C ALA A 132 -8.01 7.52 -10.59
N GLU A 133 -7.46 7.23 -11.78
CA GLU A 133 -7.92 7.77 -13.06
C GLU A 133 -8.89 6.83 -13.79
N THR A 134 -9.15 5.63 -13.25
CA THR A 134 -9.95 4.59 -13.90
C THR A 134 -11.40 4.60 -13.39
N PRO A 135 -12.41 4.97 -14.21
CA PRO A 135 -13.81 5.02 -13.76
C PRO A 135 -14.33 3.69 -13.20
N ALA A 136 -13.94 2.56 -13.80
CA ALA A 136 -14.35 1.23 -13.36
C ALA A 136 -13.91 0.90 -11.93
N PHE A 137 -12.79 1.46 -11.45
CA PHE A 137 -12.36 1.32 -10.07
C PHE A 137 -13.35 2.00 -9.12
N TRP A 138 -13.74 3.24 -9.43
CA TRP A 138 -14.68 4.00 -8.61
C TRP A 138 -16.08 3.42 -8.63
N ASP A 139 -16.56 3.00 -9.80
CA ASP A 139 -17.88 2.36 -9.94
C ASP A 139 -17.98 1.05 -9.14
N MET A 140 -16.89 0.28 -9.07
CA MET A 140 -16.81 -0.92 -8.22
C MET A 140 -16.98 -0.59 -6.72
N LEU A 141 -16.57 0.61 -6.28
CA LEU A 141 -16.59 1.03 -4.88
C LEU A 141 -17.91 1.66 -4.44
N LYS A 142 -18.74 2.22 -5.35
CA LYS A 142 -19.97 2.98 -5.02
C LYS A 142 -20.94 2.23 -4.10
N ASN A 143 -21.03 0.91 -4.22
CA ASN A 143 -21.94 0.07 -3.44
C ASN A 143 -21.25 -0.67 -2.28
N ARG A 144 -20.11 -0.16 -1.80
CA ARG A 144 -19.29 -0.77 -0.76
C ARG A 144 -19.11 0.21 0.40
N ARG A 145 -19.03 -0.33 1.62
CA ARG A 145 -18.68 0.43 2.82
C ARG A 145 -17.17 0.53 2.90
N ILE A 146 -16.66 1.75 2.82
CA ILE A 146 -15.22 2.01 2.74
C ILE A 146 -14.68 2.52 4.08
N LEU A 147 -13.66 1.85 4.59
CA LEU A 147 -12.79 2.40 5.61
C LEU A 147 -11.66 3.20 4.94
N LEU A 148 -11.58 4.50 5.20
CA LEU A 148 -10.49 5.33 4.69
C LEU A 148 -9.46 5.61 5.78
N VAL A 149 -8.21 5.20 5.55
CA VAL A 149 -7.11 5.41 6.50
C VAL A 149 -5.99 6.22 5.85
N THR A 150 -5.85 7.46 6.30
CA THR A 150 -4.87 8.42 5.78
C THR A 150 -4.69 9.57 6.75
N ARG A 151 -3.55 10.26 6.68
CA ARG A 151 -3.27 11.44 7.50
C ARG A 151 -4.32 12.54 7.37
N THR A 152 -4.89 12.71 6.18
CA THR A 152 -5.83 13.80 5.84
C THR A 152 -7.26 13.30 5.70
N ALA A 153 -7.66 12.28 6.47
CA ALA A 153 -8.93 11.58 6.22
C ALA A 153 -10.16 12.50 6.32
N ALA A 154 -10.12 13.50 7.24
CA ALA A 154 -11.16 14.50 7.38
C ALA A 154 -11.33 15.41 6.16
N GLU A 155 -10.25 15.67 5.42
CA GLU A 155 -10.27 16.50 4.21
C GLU A 155 -10.69 15.69 2.99
N VAL A 156 -10.27 14.42 2.91
CA VAL A 156 -10.49 13.59 1.73
C VAL A 156 -11.89 12.97 1.71
N LYS A 157 -12.43 12.59 2.87
CA LYS A 157 -13.77 12.01 2.98
C LYS A 157 -14.84 12.82 2.21
N PRO A 158 -15.03 14.13 2.45
CA PRO A 158 -16.07 14.88 1.75
C PRO A 158 -15.85 14.96 0.23
N VAL A 159 -14.60 14.91 -0.24
CA VAL A 159 -14.29 14.89 -1.69
C VAL A 159 -14.72 13.55 -2.31
N LEU A 160 -14.45 12.44 -1.64
CA LEU A 160 -14.83 11.10 -2.12
C LEU A 160 -16.33 10.81 -1.98
N GLU A 161 -17.03 11.44 -1.04
CA GLU A 161 -18.48 11.32 -0.90
C GLU A 161 -19.26 12.21 -1.89
N ALA A 162 -18.62 13.23 -2.47
CA ALA A 162 -19.20 14.11 -3.48
C ALA A 162 -19.03 13.58 -4.91
N GLU A 163 -19.68 14.24 -5.87
CA GLU A 163 -19.41 14.04 -7.30
C GLU A 163 -17.92 14.34 -7.61
N PRO A 164 -17.25 13.54 -8.46
CA PRO A 164 -17.80 12.45 -9.29
C PRO A 164 -17.81 11.05 -8.63
N TYR A 165 -17.31 10.93 -7.40
CA TYR A 165 -17.00 9.62 -6.80
C TYR A 165 -18.20 8.98 -6.09
N GLN A 166 -18.95 9.77 -5.31
CA GLN A 166 -20.17 9.35 -4.60
C GLN A 166 -19.99 8.06 -3.77
N LEU A 167 -18.87 7.94 -3.06
CA LEU A 167 -18.54 6.75 -2.27
C LEU A 167 -19.23 6.77 -0.91
N HIS A 168 -19.46 5.60 -0.33
CA HIS A 168 -19.97 5.46 1.04
C HIS A 168 -18.81 5.18 2.02
N ILE A 169 -18.44 6.19 2.83
CA ILE A 169 -17.30 6.13 3.75
C ILE A 169 -17.80 6.20 5.21
N PRO A 170 -18.33 5.10 5.78
CA PRO A 170 -18.85 5.11 7.15
C PRO A 170 -17.77 5.44 8.19
N HIS A 171 -16.50 5.08 7.93
CA HIS A 171 -15.41 5.28 8.88
C HIS A 171 -14.15 5.86 8.24
N THR A 172 -13.48 6.71 9.03
CA THR A 172 -12.16 7.25 8.73
C THR A 172 -11.24 7.08 9.92
N LEU A 173 -9.96 6.81 9.67
CA LEU A 173 -8.92 6.82 10.68
C LEU A 173 -7.76 7.71 10.23
N ALA A 174 -7.35 8.62 11.12
CA ALA A 174 -6.15 9.41 10.90
C ALA A 174 -4.91 8.60 11.26
N PHE A 175 -4.01 8.43 10.29
CA PHE A 175 -2.75 7.70 10.47
C PHE A 175 -1.58 8.60 10.10
N HIS A 176 -0.78 8.97 11.10
CA HIS A 176 0.32 9.91 10.99
C HIS A 176 1.68 9.22 11.09
N GLN A 177 1.83 8.22 11.98
CA GLN A 177 3.11 7.59 12.29
C GLN A 177 2.96 6.10 12.63
N TYR A 178 4.05 5.34 12.50
CA TYR A 178 4.10 3.89 12.72
C TYR A 178 3.65 3.46 14.11
N GLU A 179 3.87 4.27 15.15
CA GLU A 179 3.46 3.97 16.54
C GLU A 179 1.94 3.82 16.69
N GLN A 180 1.15 4.24 15.69
CA GLN A 180 -0.28 4.04 15.65
C GLN A 180 -0.70 2.68 15.09
N MET A 181 0.23 1.89 14.52
CA MET A 181 -0.03 0.62 13.84
C MET A 181 -0.90 -0.32 14.67
N ASP A 182 -0.49 -0.61 15.91
CA ASP A 182 -1.20 -1.56 16.78
C ASP A 182 -2.63 -1.10 17.08
N LYS A 183 -2.79 0.17 17.45
CA LYS A 183 -4.12 0.74 17.75
C LYS A 183 -5.02 0.74 16.52
N THR A 184 -4.46 1.04 15.35
CA THR A 184 -5.20 1.01 14.08
C THR A 184 -5.63 -0.41 13.73
N LEU A 185 -4.75 -1.40 13.83
CA LEU A 185 -5.08 -2.80 13.56
C LEU A 185 -6.11 -3.38 14.56
N GLN A 186 -5.99 -3.04 15.84
CA GLN A 186 -6.98 -3.40 16.86
C GLN A 186 -8.36 -2.82 16.54
N TRP A 187 -8.40 -1.55 16.13
CA TRP A 187 -9.65 -0.91 15.71
C TRP A 187 -10.25 -1.62 14.49
N ILE A 188 -9.44 -1.88 13.46
CA ILE A 188 -9.85 -2.57 12.23
C ILE A 188 -10.46 -3.94 12.53
N ALA A 189 -9.80 -4.72 13.39
CA ALA A 189 -10.31 -6.04 13.79
C ALA A 189 -11.64 -5.95 14.55
N ALA A 190 -11.77 -4.96 15.45
CA ALA A 190 -12.99 -4.76 16.24
C ALA A 190 -14.18 -4.26 15.40
N HIS A 191 -13.94 -3.60 14.27
CA HIS A 191 -14.96 -3.00 13.40
C HIS A 191 -15.03 -3.71 12.03
N LYS A 192 -14.60 -4.97 11.96
CA LYS A 192 -14.55 -5.74 10.70
C LYS A 192 -15.89 -5.81 9.98
N ASP A 193 -16.99 -5.71 10.70
CA ASP A 193 -18.34 -5.84 10.14
C ASP A 193 -18.88 -4.52 9.61
N ASP A 194 -18.18 -3.40 9.82
CA ASP A 194 -18.62 -2.05 9.45
C ASP A 194 -18.12 -1.59 8.06
N PHE A 195 -17.20 -2.35 7.46
CA PHE A 195 -16.65 -2.05 6.14
C PHE A 195 -16.48 -3.32 5.30
N ASP A 196 -16.41 -3.14 3.98
CA ASP A 196 -16.18 -4.21 3.00
C ASP A 196 -14.76 -4.11 2.41
N ILE A 197 -14.23 -2.88 2.39
CA ILE A 197 -12.91 -2.54 1.84
C ILE A 197 -12.26 -1.41 2.63
N ALA A 198 -10.95 -1.49 2.80
CA ALA A 198 -10.14 -0.44 3.39
C ALA A 198 -9.10 0.13 2.40
N LEU A 199 -9.04 1.45 2.30
CA LEU A 199 -8.10 2.20 1.46
C LEU A 199 -7.04 2.86 2.34
N PHE A 200 -5.77 2.51 2.14
CA PHE A 200 -4.65 2.97 2.95
C PHE A 200 -3.72 3.91 2.16
N SER A 201 -3.58 5.16 2.61
CA SER A 201 -2.60 6.12 2.08
C SER A 201 -1.59 6.53 3.16
N CYS A 202 -0.87 5.54 3.70
CA CYS A 202 -0.04 5.67 4.90
C CYS A 202 1.48 5.48 4.67
N GLY A 203 1.96 5.66 3.43
CA GLY A 203 3.34 5.35 3.06
C GLY A 203 3.63 3.86 3.22
N VAL A 204 4.83 3.50 3.69
CA VAL A 204 5.24 2.09 3.87
C VAL A 204 4.28 1.32 4.78
N ASN A 205 3.70 1.99 5.78
CA ASN A 205 2.73 1.39 6.68
C ASN A 205 1.50 0.82 5.96
N ALA A 206 1.15 1.36 4.79
CA ALA A 206 0.00 0.89 4.00
C ALA A 206 0.19 -0.56 3.53
N VAL A 207 1.42 -1.01 3.29
CA VAL A 207 1.72 -2.41 2.93
C VAL A 207 1.27 -3.36 4.04
N VAL A 208 1.67 -3.06 5.27
CA VAL A 208 1.31 -3.87 6.44
C VAL A 208 -0.18 -3.77 6.72
N LEU A 209 -0.74 -2.55 6.73
CA LEU A 209 -2.15 -2.32 7.01
C LEU A 209 -3.06 -3.03 6.00
N ALA A 210 -2.75 -2.97 4.70
CA ALA A 210 -3.55 -3.63 3.66
C ALA A 210 -3.56 -5.15 3.82
N GLN A 211 -2.39 -5.78 3.97
CA GLN A 211 -2.30 -7.23 4.15
C GLN A 211 -2.95 -7.68 5.47
N LYS A 212 -2.65 -7.00 6.58
CA LYS A 212 -3.19 -7.35 7.89
C LYS A 212 -4.70 -7.15 7.97
N THR A 213 -5.26 -6.17 7.27
CA THR A 213 -6.71 -6.00 7.19
C THR A 213 -7.35 -7.24 6.58
N ALA A 214 -6.83 -7.74 5.46
CA ALA A 214 -7.35 -8.97 4.85
C ALA A 214 -7.27 -10.16 5.79
N GLU A 215 -6.10 -10.38 6.42
CA GLU A 215 -5.86 -11.49 7.36
C GLU A 215 -6.77 -11.43 8.60
N LEU A 216 -6.97 -10.25 9.19
CA LEU A 216 -7.69 -10.10 10.45
C LEU A 216 -9.22 -10.06 10.29
N THR A 217 -9.69 -9.58 9.13
CA THR A 217 -11.12 -9.22 8.96
C THR A 217 -11.84 -10.03 7.90
N GLY A 218 -11.12 -10.71 7.01
CA GLY A 218 -11.72 -11.34 5.83
C GLY A 218 -12.16 -10.32 4.76
N LYS A 219 -11.79 -9.04 4.89
CA LYS A 219 -12.17 -7.95 3.98
C LYS A 219 -11.06 -7.63 2.98
N VAL A 220 -11.33 -6.69 2.07
CA VAL A 220 -10.34 -6.23 1.10
C VAL A 220 -9.50 -5.08 1.68
N GLY A 221 -8.18 -5.17 1.58
CA GLY A 221 -7.24 -4.11 1.94
C GLY A 221 -6.41 -3.65 0.74
N ILE A 222 -6.38 -2.34 0.47
CA ILE A 222 -5.62 -1.78 -0.65
C ILE A 222 -4.63 -0.73 -0.14
N ASP A 223 -3.36 -0.92 -0.48
CA ASP A 223 -2.36 0.15 -0.44
C ASP A 223 -2.67 1.16 -1.56
N PHE A 224 -3.44 2.18 -1.19
CA PHE A 224 -3.94 3.21 -2.08
C PHE A 224 -2.93 4.36 -2.27
N GLY A 225 -1.95 4.51 -1.38
CA GLY A 225 -0.78 5.36 -1.55
C GLY A 225 -1.08 6.76 -2.09
N LYS A 226 -0.46 7.12 -3.22
CA LYS A 226 -0.55 8.44 -3.88
C LYS A 226 -1.84 8.70 -4.64
N ALA A 227 -2.73 7.72 -4.80
CA ALA A 227 -4.03 7.92 -5.44
C ALA A 227 -4.82 9.05 -4.77
N ILE A 228 -4.72 9.15 -3.44
CA ILE A 228 -5.36 10.20 -2.65
C ILE A 228 -4.92 11.61 -3.08
N ASN A 229 -3.66 11.78 -3.50
CA ASN A 229 -3.16 13.07 -3.98
C ASN A 229 -3.75 13.41 -5.36
N ILE A 230 -3.95 12.40 -6.21
CA ILE A 230 -4.58 12.59 -7.52
C ILE A 230 -6.04 13.02 -7.32
N VAL A 231 -6.76 12.35 -6.41
CA VAL A 231 -8.13 12.72 -6.04
C VAL A 231 -8.20 14.18 -5.56
N MET A 232 -7.28 14.59 -4.70
CA MET A 232 -7.33 15.92 -4.07
C MET A 232 -6.75 17.04 -4.94
N PHE A 233 -5.75 16.76 -5.77
CA PHE A 233 -4.91 17.78 -6.42
C PHE A 233 -4.72 17.55 -7.92
N GLY A 234 -5.32 16.50 -8.50
CA GLY A 234 -5.18 16.14 -9.91
C GLY A 234 -3.80 15.57 -10.29
N LYS A 235 -2.92 15.31 -9.32
CA LYS A 235 -1.56 14.78 -9.55
C LYS A 235 -1.01 14.06 -8.33
N ALA A 236 -0.05 13.15 -8.55
CA ALA A 236 0.55 12.36 -7.47
C ALA A 236 1.52 13.15 -6.55
N ASN A 237 2.16 14.21 -7.05
CA ASN A 237 3.20 14.99 -6.35
C ASN A 237 3.01 16.52 -6.44
#